data_AF-A0A420M9V9-F1
#
_entry.id   AF-A0A420M9V9-F1
#
_cell.length_a   1.000
_cell.length_b   1.000
_cell.length_c   1.000
_cell.angle_alpha   90.00
_cell.angle_beta   90.00
_cell.angle_gamma   90.00
#
_symmetry.space_group_name_H-M   'P 1'
#
loop_
_entity.id
_entity.type
_entity.pdbx_description
1 polymer ?
#
loop_
_entity_poly.entity_id
_entity_poly.type
_entity_poly.pdbx_seq_one_letter_code
_entity_poly.pdbx_strand_id
1 'polypeptide(L)'
;MPGKQIEGLFRRSSSLVPTPSLFDALTIFFGLSGRDIHIFNHDRISAYEASVGFYTDHPDVSRRIMEHQRQDFAHYLQGRNLVFVMERFKKNLASELSAASEVGHDWGRIPDLFSFLSNLILRANVEALYGEHLLRICPTFCQDFWNFYKAFPNISKGLPRWLVPSSYQARDEMHKNFDRWRTWCSENYNLDNDGLRDIEYEPIWGTQYVRKMIQRHEALGLSNNGVAVVMLGYFFVSALPFTTEVGEQPDIKVLMKDPLLNSIYYETLRLRVASTVGRTSLDDQLCLAGGWKVKAGVPVMFTGWLAGLDESCWNTGSGSAQWQASASSGRFLGREVS
;
A
#
# COMPACT_ATOMS: atom_id res chain seq x y z
N MET A 1 5.21 26.92 -13.98
CA MET A 1 5.71 25.52 -13.98
C MET A 1 4.78 24.71 -13.11
N PRO A 2 4.18 23.63 -13.65
CA PRO A 2 3.53 22.61 -12.85
C PRO A 2 4.45 22.20 -11.70
N GLY A 3 3.90 22.04 -10.49
CA GLY A 3 4.69 21.65 -9.31
C GLY A 3 5.23 22.80 -8.43
N LYS A 4 5.35 24.04 -8.93
CA LYS A 4 5.76 25.20 -8.08
C LYS A 4 4.78 25.47 -6.93
N GLN A 5 3.50 25.15 -7.13
CA GLN A 5 2.45 25.35 -6.13
C GLN A 5 2.56 24.38 -4.94
N ILE A 6 3.17 23.21 -5.15
CA ILE A 6 3.33 22.17 -4.12
C ILE A 6 4.76 22.12 -3.54
N GLU A 7 5.71 22.86 -4.11
CA GLU A 7 7.10 22.88 -3.64
C GLU A 7 7.21 23.26 -2.15
N GLY A 8 6.36 24.17 -1.67
CA GLY A 8 6.26 24.54 -0.25
C GLY A 8 5.87 23.37 0.67
N LEU A 9 5.11 22.39 0.17
CA LEU A 9 4.72 21.18 0.92
C LEU A 9 5.89 20.19 1.07
N PHE A 10 6.92 20.27 0.23
CA PHE A 10 8.07 19.36 0.28
C PHE A 10 9.31 20.00 0.91
N ARG A 11 9.44 21.34 0.87
CA ARG A 11 10.57 22.08 1.46
C ARG A 11 10.58 22.13 2.99
N ARG A 12 9.43 22.00 3.66
CA ARG A 12 9.30 21.98 5.14
C ARG A 12 8.70 20.66 5.65
N SER A 13 9.32 19.54 5.28
CA SER A 13 8.78 18.20 5.60
C SER A 13 8.71 17.88 7.10
N SER A 14 9.52 18.53 7.95
CA SER A 14 9.58 18.29 9.39
C SER A 14 8.44 18.92 10.19
N SER A 15 7.83 20.00 9.71
CA SER A 15 6.67 20.64 10.36
C SER A 15 5.33 20.21 9.78
N LEU A 16 5.35 19.27 8.83
CA LEU A 16 4.18 18.70 8.20
C LEU A 16 3.98 17.26 8.67
N VAL A 17 2.74 16.80 8.70
CA VAL A 17 2.39 15.38 8.86
C VAL A 17 1.48 14.93 7.71
N PRO A 18 1.49 13.65 7.34
CA PRO A 18 0.55 13.11 6.35
C PRO A 18 -0.90 13.35 6.79
N THR A 19 -1.79 13.49 5.81
CA THR A 19 -3.23 13.58 6.07
C THR A 19 -3.97 12.61 5.15
N PRO A 20 -4.80 11.71 5.70
CA PRO A 20 -4.99 11.47 7.14
C PRO A 20 -3.68 11.03 7.82
N SER A 21 -3.55 11.28 9.13
CA SER A 21 -2.41 10.74 9.89
C SER A 21 -2.47 9.20 9.89
N LEU A 22 -1.37 8.52 10.23
CA LEU A 22 -1.39 7.06 10.35
C LEU A 22 -2.47 6.60 11.34
N PHE A 23 -2.65 7.31 12.45
CA PHE A 23 -3.65 6.95 13.46
C PHE A 23 -5.08 7.22 13.01
N ASP A 24 -5.31 8.31 12.28
CA ASP A 24 -6.62 8.56 11.67
C ASP A 24 -6.95 7.46 10.65
N ALA A 25 -5.98 7.07 9.83
CA ALA A 25 -6.17 5.98 8.87
C ALA A 25 -6.48 4.66 9.59
N LEU A 26 -5.69 4.28 10.61
CA LEU A 26 -5.92 3.07 11.41
C LEU A 26 -7.27 3.10 12.13
N THR A 27 -7.69 4.25 12.66
CA THR A 27 -8.94 4.38 13.42
C THR A 27 -10.16 4.43 12.50
N ILE A 28 -10.16 5.33 11.53
CA ILE A 28 -11.30 5.60 10.66
C ILE A 28 -11.46 4.47 9.65
N PHE A 29 -10.40 4.15 8.91
CA PHE A 29 -10.48 3.21 7.79
C PHE A 29 -10.44 1.77 8.29
N PHE A 30 -9.49 1.46 9.16
CA PHE A 30 -9.23 0.08 9.57
C PHE A 30 -9.87 -0.28 10.92
N GLY A 31 -10.42 0.66 11.68
CA GLY A 31 -11.24 0.36 12.85
C GLY A 31 -10.45 0.08 14.13
N LEU A 32 -9.28 0.70 14.28
CA LEU A 32 -8.50 0.61 15.52
C LEU A 32 -9.30 1.17 16.69
N SER A 33 -9.42 0.40 17.77
CA SER A 33 -10.24 0.75 18.92
C SER A 33 -9.49 1.66 19.90
N GLY A 34 -10.22 2.42 20.73
CA GLY A 34 -9.65 3.34 21.72
C GLY A 34 -8.61 2.69 22.65
N ARG A 35 -8.79 1.42 23.03
CA ARG A 35 -7.81 0.70 23.87
C ARG A 35 -6.43 0.62 23.21
N ASP A 36 -6.39 0.40 21.89
CA ASP A 36 -5.15 0.25 21.14
C ASP A 36 -4.60 1.60 20.62
N ILE A 37 -5.45 2.63 20.48
CA ILE A 37 -5.00 3.98 20.07
C ILE A 37 -4.02 4.56 21.10
N HIS A 38 -4.28 4.39 22.40
CA HIS A 38 -3.43 4.94 23.47
C HIS A 38 -2.07 4.24 23.61
N ILE A 39 -1.88 3.11 22.93
CA ILE A 39 -0.61 2.36 22.90
C ILE A 39 0.46 3.14 22.14
N PHE A 40 0.04 3.92 21.14
CA PHE A 40 0.93 4.80 20.40
C PHE A 40 1.22 6.05 21.23
N ASN A 41 2.22 5.95 22.10
CA ASN A 41 2.77 7.06 22.87
C ASN A 41 4.30 7.01 22.88
N HIS A 42 4.93 8.14 23.17
CA HIS A 42 6.38 8.27 23.11
C HIS A 42 7.10 7.27 24.03
N ASP A 43 6.58 7.01 25.23
CA ASP A 43 7.24 6.15 26.21
C ASP A 43 7.32 4.69 25.73
N ARG A 44 6.21 4.16 25.22
CA ARG A 44 6.15 2.79 24.68
C ARG A 44 7.00 2.64 23.43
N ILE A 45 7.00 3.65 22.54
CA ILE A 45 7.87 3.65 21.37
C ILE A 45 9.33 3.66 21.80
N SER A 46 9.72 4.52 22.75
CA SER A 46 11.09 4.59 23.27
C SER A 46 11.51 3.28 23.96
N ALA A 47 10.60 2.63 24.69
CA ALA A 47 10.86 1.34 25.32
C ALA A 47 11.10 0.23 24.27
N TYR A 48 10.29 0.18 23.21
CA TYR A 48 10.51 -0.73 22.08
C TYR A 48 11.83 -0.42 21.36
N GLU A 49 12.08 0.85 21.06
CA GLU A 49 13.30 1.36 20.42
C GLU A 49 14.57 0.95 21.15
N ALA A 50 14.58 1.05 22.47
CA ALA A 50 15.68 0.57 23.31
C ALA A 50 15.91 -0.95 23.16
N SER A 51 14.86 -1.74 22.96
CA SER A 51 14.98 -3.20 22.77
C SER A 51 15.55 -3.61 21.40
N VAL A 52 15.41 -2.76 20.39
CA VAL A 52 15.86 -3.04 19.00
C VAL A 52 17.07 -2.21 18.58
N GLY A 53 17.58 -1.33 19.44
CA GLY A 53 18.76 -0.51 19.15
C GLY A 53 18.53 0.54 18.06
N PHE A 54 17.30 1.03 17.92
CA PHE A 54 16.93 2.08 16.97
C PHE A 54 16.28 3.24 17.73
N TYR A 55 16.48 4.48 17.29
CA TYR A 55 15.97 5.65 18.00
C TYR A 55 15.34 6.63 17.02
N THR A 56 14.15 7.13 17.35
CA THR A 56 13.47 8.18 16.59
C THR A 56 13.20 9.39 17.46
N ASP A 57 13.31 10.57 16.87
CA ASP A 57 13.06 11.84 17.53
C ASP A 57 12.11 12.68 16.67
N HIS A 58 10.82 12.58 16.97
CA HIS A 58 9.80 13.39 16.33
C HIS A 58 8.68 13.71 17.32
N PRO A 59 8.18 14.96 17.39
CA PRO A 59 7.14 15.36 18.34
C PRO A 59 5.78 14.69 18.07
N ASP A 60 5.50 14.35 16.81
CA ASP A 60 4.36 13.52 16.44
C ASP A 60 4.70 12.02 16.56
N VAL A 61 3.90 11.30 17.36
CA VAL A 61 4.05 9.86 17.59
C VAL A 61 3.84 9.05 16.30
N SER A 62 2.91 9.48 15.44
CA SER A 62 2.60 8.77 14.19
C SER A 62 3.82 8.75 13.24
N ARG A 63 4.55 9.87 13.19
CA ARG A 63 5.82 9.99 12.46
C ARG A 63 6.91 9.06 12.97
N ARG A 64 7.01 8.86 14.29
CA ARG A 64 7.95 7.89 14.87
C ARG A 64 7.64 6.48 14.35
N ILE A 65 6.38 6.04 14.42
CA ILE A 65 5.96 4.73 13.89
C ILE A 65 6.17 4.61 12.38
N MET A 66 5.85 5.67 11.62
CA MET A 66 6.07 5.70 10.18
C MET A 66 7.54 5.57 9.80
N GLU A 67 8.46 6.05 10.63
CA GLU A 67 9.90 5.92 10.40
C GLU A 67 10.35 4.46 10.55
N HIS A 68 9.86 3.75 11.57
CA HIS A 68 10.06 2.29 11.69
C HIS A 68 9.51 1.56 10.46
N GLN A 69 8.30 1.91 10.02
CA GLN A 69 7.70 1.34 8.80
C GLN A 69 8.54 1.64 7.55
N ARG A 70 9.04 2.87 7.41
CA ARG A 70 9.91 3.26 6.29
C ARG A 70 11.21 2.47 6.30
N GLN A 71 11.78 2.23 7.48
CA GLN A 71 12.97 1.42 7.65
C GLN A 71 12.71 -0.05 7.29
N ASP A 72 11.58 -0.63 7.72
CA ASP A 72 11.18 -1.98 7.31
C ASP A 72 11.07 -2.09 5.78
N PHE A 73 10.38 -1.14 5.13
CA PHE A 73 10.26 -1.15 3.67
C PHE A 73 11.63 -1.05 2.99
N ALA A 74 12.49 -0.14 3.47
CA ALA A 74 13.83 0.03 2.92
C ALA A 74 14.71 -1.20 3.14
N HIS A 75 14.54 -1.90 4.25
CA HIS A 75 15.32 -3.08 4.57
C HIS A 75 14.80 -4.31 3.83
N TYR A 76 13.51 -4.61 3.89
CA TYR A 76 12.94 -5.88 3.41
C TYR A 76 12.37 -5.81 1.99
N LEU A 77 11.89 -4.64 1.55
CA LEU A 77 11.13 -4.49 0.30
C LEU A 77 11.82 -3.54 -0.69
N GLN A 78 13.16 -3.40 -0.57
CA GLN A 78 13.99 -2.68 -1.53
C GLN A 78 15.27 -3.46 -1.85
N GLY A 79 15.92 -3.07 -2.95
CA GLY A 79 17.23 -3.63 -3.35
C GLY A 79 17.19 -5.15 -3.55
N ARG A 80 18.15 -5.86 -2.96
CA ARG A 80 18.27 -7.32 -3.09
C ARG A 80 17.12 -8.08 -2.43
N ASN A 81 16.56 -7.56 -1.34
CA ASN A 81 15.51 -8.27 -0.59
C ASN A 81 14.18 -8.27 -1.35
N LEU A 82 13.91 -7.22 -2.13
CA LEU A 82 12.76 -7.19 -3.05
C LEU A 82 12.84 -8.28 -4.14
N VAL A 83 14.04 -8.65 -4.59
CA VAL A 83 14.21 -9.65 -5.65
C VAL A 83 13.60 -10.99 -5.25
N PHE A 84 13.83 -11.45 -4.02
CA PHE A 84 13.29 -12.72 -3.55
C PHE A 84 11.76 -12.73 -3.50
N VAL A 85 11.15 -11.64 -3.02
CA VAL A 85 9.70 -11.45 -3.01
C VAL A 85 9.16 -11.44 -4.45
N MET A 86 9.85 -10.78 -5.37
CA MET A 86 9.44 -10.70 -6.78
C MET A 86 9.54 -12.04 -7.50
N GLU A 87 10.61 -12.81 -7.28
CA GLU A 87 10.75 -14.16 -7.85
C GLU A 87 9.63 -15.10 -7.36
N ARG A 88 9.29 -15.04 -6.07
CA ARG A 88 8.14 -15.78 -5.53
C ARG A 88 6.84 -15.32 -6.17
N PHE A 89 6.59 -14.02 -6.22
CA PHE A 89 5.40 -13.46 -6.86
C PHE A 89 5.24 -13.95 -8.31
N LYS A 90 6.30 -13.87 -9.13
CA LYS A 90 6.29 -14.34 -10.52
C LYS A 90 5.97 -15.82 -10.63
N LYS A 91 6.60 -16.65 -9.79
CA LYS A 91 6.34 -18.10 -9.74
C LYS A 91 4.87 -18.37 -9.40
N ASN A 92 4.35 -17.68 -8.38
CA ASN A 92 2.99 -17.85 -7.90
C ASN A 92 1.97 -17.38 -8.95
N LEU A 93 2.22 -16.24 -9.59
CA LEU A 93 1.37 -15.72 -10.66
C LEU A 93 1.35 -16.67 -11.87
N ALA A 94 2.51 -17.19 -12.28
CA ALA A 94 2.58 -18.18 -13.36
C ALA A 94 1.82 -19.47 -13.02
N SER A 95 1.90 -19.93 -11.77
CA SER A 95 1.15 -21.10 -11.28
C SER A 95 -0.36 -20.84 -11.28
N GLU A 96 -0.80 -19.71 -10.74
CA GLU A 96 -2.22 -19.30 -10.71
C GLU A 96 -2.78 -19.14 -12.13
N LEU A 97 -2.03 -18.53 -13.05
CA LEU A 97 -2.43 -18.39 -14.45
C LEU A 97 -2.52 -19.73 -15.17
N SER A 98 -1.59 -20.66 -14.91
CA SER A 98 -1.59 -22.00 -15.51
C SER A 98 -2.72 -22.88 -14.97
N ALA A 99 -3.17 -22.62 -13.74
CA ALA A 99 -4.27 -23.33 -13.10
C ALA A 99 -5.65 -22.71 -13.40
N ALA A 100 -5.70 -21.52 -14.01
CA ALA A 100 -6.94 -20.81 -14.31
C ALA A 100 -7.75 -21.55 -15.39
N SER A 101 -8.90 -22.08 -14.99
CA SER A 101 -9.81 -22.82 -15.88
C SER A 101 -10.35 -21.99 -17.06
N GLU A 102 -10.37 -20.68 -16.90
CA GLU A 102 -10.80 -19.69 -17.87
C GLU A 102 -9.80 -19.54 -19.03
N VAL A 103 -8.56 -19.97 -18.84
CA VAL A 103 -7.50 -19.96 -19.85
C VAL A 103 -7.38 -21.37 -20.44
N GLY A 104 -8.15 -21.63 -21.49
CA GLY A 104 -8.07 -22.87 -22.26
C GLY A 104 -6.89 -22.92 -23.23
N HIS A 105 -6.76 -24.04 -23.96
CA HIS A 105 -5.76 -24.20 -25.01
C HIS A 105 -6.10 -23.46 -26.33
N ASP A 106 -7.36 -23.05 -26.49
CA ASP A 106 -7.87 -22.32 -27.65
C ASP A 106 -8.42 -20.95 -27.26
N TRP A 107 -8.71 -20.11 -28.26
CA TRP A 107 -9.29 -18.78 -28.07
C TRP A 107 -10.57 -18.83 -27.24
N GLY A 108 -10.49 -18.28 -26.03
CA GLY A 108 -11.61 -18.16 -25.09
C GLY A 108 -12.07 -16.71 -24.90
N ARG A 109 -13.20 -16.54 -24.22
CA ARG A 109 -13.70 -15.23 -23.79
C ARG A 109 -13.60 -15.12 -22.28
N ILE A 110 -12.85 -14.12 -21.81
CA ILE A 110 -12.83 -13.70 -20.41
C ILE A 110 -13.82 -12.51 -20.27
N PRO A 111 -14.96 -12.67 -19.56
CA PRO A 111 -15.98 -11.62 -19.51
C PRO A 111 -15.52 -10.33 -18.83
N ASP A 112 -14.67 -10.45 -17.81
CA ASP A 112 -14.13 -9.34 -17.03
C ASP A 112 -12.63 -9.55 -16.80
N LEU A 113 -11.82 -8.95 -17.67
CA LEU A 113 -10.36 -9.03 -17.60
C LEU A 113 -9.80 -8.42 -16.31
N PHE A 114 -10.43 -7.36 -15.80
CA PHE A 114 -9.98 -6.69 -14.58
C PHE A 114 -10.17 -7.59 -13.37
N SER A 115 -11.37 -8.13 -13.18
CA SER A 115 -11.65 -9.05 -12.07
C SER A 115 -10.81 -10.32 -12.19
N PHE A 116 -10.62 -10.85 -13.40
CA PHE A 116 -9.78 -12.02 -13.64
C PHE A 116 -8.32 -11.78 -13.23
N LEU A 117 -7.65 -10.77 -13.81
CA LEU A 117 -6.24 -10.49 -13.52
C LEU A 117 -6.02 -10.05 -12.07
N SER A 118 -6.87 -9.17 -11.54
CA SER A 118 -6.72 -8.64 -10.18
C SER A 118 -6.83 -9.74 -9.13
N ASN A 119 -7.66 -10.76 -9.35
CA ASN A 119 -7.76 -11.91 -8.44
C ASN A 119 -6.51 -12.79 -8.49
N LEU A 120 -5.98 -13.09 -9.68
CA LEU A 120 -4.74 -13.87 -9.81
C LEU A 120 -3.56 -13.14 -9.14
N ILE A 121 -3.43 -11.84 -9.40
CA ILE A 121 -2.39 -11.00 -8.82
C ILE A 121 -2.52 -10.93 -7.30
N LEU A 122 -3.74 -10.73 -6.77
CA LEU A 122 -3.99 -10.67 -5.34
C LEU A 122 -3.58 -11.98 -4.65
N ARG A 123 -3.99 -13.13 -5.20
CA ARG A 123 -3.65 -14.45 -4.66
C ARG A 123 -2.14 -14.68 -4.64
N ALA A 124 -1.47 -14.40 -5.76
CA ALA A 124 -0.01 -14.52 -5.86
C ALA A 124 0.72 -13.61 -4.88
N ASN A 125 0.25 -12.37 -4.69
CA ASN A 125 0.82 -11.39 -3.77
C ASN A 125 0.65 -11.80 -2.30
N VAL A 126 -0.55 -12.26 -1.93
CA VAL A 126 -0.84 -12.73 -0.57
C VAL A 126 0.11 -13.86 -0.20
N GLU A 127 0.26 -14.87 -1.06
CA GLU A 127 1.16 -15.97 -0.78
C GLU A 127 2.63 -15.53 -0.71
N ALA A 128 3.07 -14.68 -1.65
CA ALA A 128 4.46 -14.23 -1.72
C ALA A 128 4.90 -13.44 -0.48
N LEU A 129 3.98 -12.74 0.18
CA LEU A 129 4.23 -11.90 1.36
C LEU A 129 3.87 -12.57 2.70
N TYR A 130 2.71 -13.24 2.77
CA TYR A 130 2.11 -13.78 4.01
C TYR A 130 2.21 -15.30 4.11
N GLY A 131 2.90 -15.95 3.17
CA GLY A 131 3.16 -17.38 3.22
C GLY A 131 2.06 -18.25 2.60
N GLU A 132 2.32 -19.54 2.55
CA GLU A 132 1.52 -20.54 1.84
C GLU A 132 0.21 -20.92 2.54
N HIS A 133 0.09 -20.57 3.81
CA HIS A 133 -1.00 -21.06 4.65
C HIS A 133 -2.17 -20.09 4.78
N LEU A 134 -1.99 -18.78 4.54
CA LEU A 134 -3.05 -17.79 4.74
C LEU A 134 -4.30 -18.11 3.92
N LEU A 135 -4.16 -18.38 2.62
CA LEU A 135 -5.29 -18.72 1.75
C LEU A 135 -5.84 -20.14 2.02
N ARG A 136 -5.07 -21.03 2.65
CA ARG A 136 -5.55 -22.36 3.05
C ARG A 136 -6.43 -22.27 4.30
N ILE A 137 -6.07 -21.41 5.25
CA ILE A 137 -6.79 -21.20 6.52
C ILE A 137 -7.99 -20.28 6.33
N CYS A 138 -7.87 -19.31 5.43
CA CYS A 138 -8.91 -18.36 5.08
C CYS A 138 -9.19 -18.45 3.56
N PRO A 139 -9.92 -19.48 3.08
CA PRO A 139 -10.19 -19.68 1.65
C PRO A 139 -10.93 -18.51 0.99
N THR A 140 -11.75 -17.79 1.75
CA THR A 140 -12.52 -16.63 1.28
C THR A 140 -11.75 -15.30 1.36
N PHE A 141 -10.50 -15.30 1.83
CA PHE A 141 -9.75 -14.08 2.14
C PHE A 141 -9.74 -13.05 1.00
N CYS A 142 -9.47 -13.48 -0.23
CA CYS A 142 -9.45 -12.59 -1.39
C CYS A 142 -10.84 -12.00 -1.69
N GLN A 143 -11.89 -12.81 -1.56
CA GLN A 143 -13.27 -12.35 -1.74
C GLN A 143 -13.67 -11.35 -0.64
N ASP A 144 -13.29 -11.62 0.60
CA ASP A 144 -13.52 -10.75 1.75
C ASP A 144 -12.77 -9.41 1.59
N PHE A 145 -11.56 -9.45 1.05
CA PHE A 145 -10.80 -8.24 0.71
C PHE A 145 -11.53 -7.39 -0.33
N TRP A 146 -12.04 -7.98 -1.41
CA TRP A 146 -12.80 -7.23 -2.42
C TRP A 146 -14.12 -6.69 -1.87
N ASN A 147 -14.77 -7.42 -0.97
CA ASN A 147 -15.97 -6.94 -0.26
C ASN A 147 -15.64 -5.72 0.60
N PHE A 148 -14.54 -5.78 1.36
CA PHE A 148 -14.03 -4.65 2.12
C PHE A 148 -13.64 -3.48 1.23
N TYR A 149 -12.94 -3.72 0.11
CA TYR A 149 -12.55 -2.69 -0.84
C TYR A 149 -13.76 -1.95 -1.43
N LYS A 150 -14.82 -2.68 -1.83
CA LYS A 150 -16.08 -2.10 -2.30
C LYS A 150 -16.79 -1.29 -1.20
N ALA A 151 -16.68 -1.72 0.05
CA ALA A 151 -17.24 -1.04 1.21
C ALA A 151 -16.43 0.19 1.67
N PHE A 152 -15.14 0.23 1.33
CA PHE A 152 -14.19 1.24 1.80
C PHE A 152 -14.68 2.69 1.63
N PRO A 153 -15.29 3.11 0.49
CA PRO A 153 -15.76 4.48 0.33
C PRO A 153 -16.82 4.92 1.34
N ASN A 154 -17.64 4.00 1.87
CA ASN A 154 -18.62 4.32 2.91
C ASN A 154 -17.94 4.51 4.27
N ILE A 155 -16.95 3.66 4.56
CA ILE A 155 -16.15 3.71 5.79
C ILE A 155 -15.28 4.98 5.80
N SER A 156 -14.62 5.29 4.68
CA SER A 156 -13.72 6.44 4.58
C SER A 156 -14.43 7.79 4.70
N LYS A 157 -15.73 7.84 4.37
CA LYS A 157 -16.60 9.00 4.59
C LYS A 157 -17.04 9.15 6.05
N GLY A 158 -16.76 8.17 6.91
CA GLY A 158 -17.20 8.16 8.30
C GLY A 158 -18.73 7.96 8.46
N LEU A 159 -19.40 7.32 7.49
CA LEU A 159 -20.83 7.04 7.60
C LEU A 159 -21.11 6.14 8.81
N PRO A 160 -22.10 6.44 9.67
CA PRO A 160 -22.33 5.65 10.88
C PRO A 160 -22.60 4.16 10.59
N ARG A 161 -22.14 3.28 11.49
CA ARG A 161 -22.28 1.83 11.34
C ARG A 161 -23.73 1.35 11.21
N TRP A 162 -24.68 2.03 11.83
CA TRP A 162 -26.10 1.71 11.69
C TRP A 162 -26.69 2.07 10.32
N LEU A 163 -26.06 3.02 9.59
CA LEU A 163 -26.49 3.43 8.25
C LEU A 163 -25.95 2.48 7.17
N VAL A 164 -24.72 1.99 7.35
CA VAL A 164 -24.02 1.10 6.40
C VAL A 164 -23.46 -0.15 7.10
N PRO A 165 -24.29 -0.95 7.79
CA PRO A 165 -23.82 -2.06 8.61
C PRO A 165 -23.02 -3.11 7.83
N SER A 166 -23.41 -3.39 6.58
CA SER A 166 -22.71 -4.32 5.70
C SER A 166 -21.28 -3.87 5.36
N SER A 167 -21.04 -2.55 5.26
CA SER A 167 -19.70 -2.03 4.99
C SER A 167 -18.74 -2.33 6.14
N TYR A 168 -19.19 -2.11 7.36
CA TYR A 168 -18.39 -2.40 8.54
C TYR A 168 -18.26 -3.90 8.83
N GLN A 169 -19.28 -4.71 8.51
CA GLN A 169 -19.17 -6.17 8.58
C GLN A 169 -18.07 -6.69 7.63
N ALA A 170 -17.99 -6.18 6.39
CA ALA A 170 -16.93 -6.58 5.45
C ALA A 170 -15.52 -6.28 6.00
N ARG A 171 -15.34 -5.14 6.68
CA ARG A 171 -14.08 -4.84 7.38
C ARG A 171 -13.80 -5.80 8.53
N ASP A 172 -14.81 -6.08 9.36
CA ASP A 172 -14.65 -6.96 10.52
C ASP A 172 -14.34 -8.41 10.11
N GLU A 173 -14.87 -8.89 8.98
CA GLU A 173 -14.49 -10.20 8.42
C GLU A 173 -13.00 -10.25 8.06
N MET A 174 -12.42 -9.18 7.51
CA MET A 174 -10.97 -9.11 7.29
C MET A 174 -10.17 -9.21 8.58
N HIS A 175 -10.63 -8.57 9.68
CA HIS A 175 -9.97 -8.73 10.98
C HIS A 175 -10.02 -10.17 11.48
N LYS A 176 -11.17 -10.83 11.36
CA LYS A 176 -11.34 -12.24 11.74
C LYS A 176 -10.43 -13.16 10.92
N ASN A 177 -10.27 -12.88 9.64
CA ASN A 177 -9.37 -13.65 8.78
C ASN A 177 -7.91 -13.56 9.24
N PHE A 178 -7.42 -12.35 9.55
CA PHE A 178 -6.07 -12.17 10.07
C PHE A 178 -5.89 -12.79 11.46
N ASP A 179 -6.89 -12.66 12.34
CA ASP A 179 -6.85 -13.26 13.67
C ASP A 179 -6.80 -14.79 13.62
N ARG A 180 -7.63 -15.41 12.77
CA ARG A 180 -7.62 -16.87 12.54
C ARG A 180 -6.27 -17.33 12.01
N TRP A 181 -5.72 -16.64 11.01
CA TRP A 181 -4.41 -16.96 10.45
C TRP A 181 -3.30 -16.86 11.50
N ARG A 182 -3.21 -15.73 12.23
CA ARG A 182 -2.17 -15.53 13.27
C ARG A 182 -2.26 -16.55 14.40
N THR A 183 -3.48 -16.89 14.83
CA THR A 183 -3.70 -17.90 15.88
C THR A 183 -3.15 -19.24 15.43
N TRP A 184 -3.51 -19.68 14.22
CA TRP A 184 -2.97 -20.91 13.64
C TRP A 184 -1.45 -20.86 13.49
N CYS A 185 -0.89 -19.75 13.00
CA CYS A 185 0.56 -19.63 12.84
C CYS A 185 1.29 -19.73 14.19
N SER A 186 0.75 -19.16 15.26
CA SER A 186 1.33 -19.22 16.60
C SER A 186 1.30 -20.63 17.19
N GLU A 187 0.30 -21.44 16.85
CA GLU A 187 0.17 -22.83 17.27
C GLU A 187 1.10 -23.78 16.49
N ASN A 188 1.49 -23.41 15.27
CA ASN A 188 2.23 -24.28 14.34
C ASN A 188 3.68 -23.83 14.09
N TYR A 189 4.08 -22.66 14.60
CA TYR A 189 5.42 -22.10 14.43
C TYR A 189 6.11 -21.93 15.77
N ASN A 190 7.29 -22.53 15.91
CA ASN A 190 8.11 -22.36 17.11
C ASN A 190 8.94 -21.07 17.00
N LEU A 191 8.51 -20.02 17.68
CA LEU A 191 9.19 -18.71 17.75
C LEU A 191 10.60 -18.79 18.34
N ASP A 192 10.90 -19.81 19.15
CA ASP A 192 12.19 -19.99 19.81
C ASP A 192 13.24 -20.68 18.91
N ASN A 193 12.90 -20.95 17.65
CA ASN A 193 13.87 -21.47 16.69
C ASN A 193 14.70 -20.31 16.11
N ASP A 194 15.88 -20.06 16.70
CA ASP A 194 16.84 -19.06 16.23
C ASP A 194 17.19 -19.20 14.73
N GLY A 195 17.14 -20.42 14.19
CA GLY A 195 17.37 -20.69 12.77
C GLY A 195 16.30 -20.14 11.82
N LEU A 196 15.10 -19.81 12.33
CA LEU A 196 13.98 -19.25 11.56
C LEU A 196 13.79 -17.74 11.83
N ARG A 197 14.54 -17.16 12.77
CA ARG A 197 14.40 -15.75 13.17
C ARG A 197 14.84 -14.78 12.06
N ASP A 198 15.91 -15.14 11.36
CA ASP A 198 16.58 -14.26 10.39
C ASP A 198 16.48 -14.73 8.94
N ILE A 199 15.70 -15.78 8.66
CA ILE A 199 15.40 -16.18 7.28
C ILE A 199 14.47 -15.15 6.63
N GLU A 200 14.69 -14.91 5.34
CA GLU A 200 13.87 -13.98 4.57
C GLU A 200 12.43 -14.49 4.43
N TYR A 201 12.22 -15.80 4.34
CA TYR A 201 10.90 -16.39 4.16
C TYR A 201 10.77 -17.78 4.76
N GLU A 202 9.59 -18.07 5.32
CA GLU A 202 9.15 -19.44 5.60
C GLU A 202 7.65 -19.60 5.33
N PRO A 203 7.16 -20.83 5.10
CA PRO A 203 5.80 -21.05 4.61
C PRO A 203 4.66 -20.60 5.53
N ILE A 204 4.85 -20.52 6.85
CA ILE A 204 3.77 -20.28 7.84
C ILE A 204 3.46 -18.78 7.97
N TRP A 205 4.45 -17.95 8.28
CA TRP A 205 4.28 -16.49 8.40
C TRP A 205 4.67 -15.70 7.14
N GLY A 206 5.29 -16.35 6.16
CA GLY A 206 5.72 -15.73 4.92
C GLY A 206 7.04 -14.98 5.08
N THR A 207 7.05 -13.71 4.69
CA THR A 207 8.27 -12.89 4.68
C THR A 207 8.69 -12.43 6.07
N GLN A 208 10.00 -12.19 6.23
CA GLN A 208 10.56 -11.57 7.43
C GLN A 208 9.95 -10.20 7.70
N TYR A 209 9.59 -9.45 6.65
CA TYR A 209 8.84 -8.20 6.75
C TYR A 209 7.54 -8.37 7.55
N VAL A 210 6.70 -9.34 7.17
CA VAL A 210 5.41 -9.59 7.84
C VAL A 210 5.64 -9.99 9.30
N ARG A 211 6.60 -10.90 9.57
CA ARG A 211 6.94 -11.29 10.95
C ARG A 211 7.38 -10.10 11.80
N LYS A 212 8.31 -9.27 11.31
CA LYS A 212 8.85 -8.11 12.04
C LYS A 212 7.81 -7.03 12.26
N MET A 213 6.94 -6.79 11.27
CA MET A 213 5.81 -5.88 11.41
C MET A 213 4.87 -6.34 12.54
N ILE A 214 4.51 -7.61 12.59
CA ILE A 214 3.64 -8.17 13.65
C ILE A 214 4.33 -8.06 15.01
N GLN A 215 5.58 -8.55 15.11
CA GLN A 215 6.38 -8.51 16.34
C GLN A 215 6.52 -7.10 16.90
N ARG A 216 6.74 -6.08 16.05
CA ARG A 216 6.79 -4.69 16.51
C ARG A 216 5.49 -4.27 17.17
N HIS A 217 4.34 -4.52 16.54
CA HIS A 217 3.06 -4.06 17.06
C HIS A 217 2.65 -4.82 18.33
N GLU A 218 3.00 -6.10 18.42
CA GLU A 218 2.86 -6.88 19.66
C GLU A 218 3.77 -6.33 20.77
N ALA A 219 5.03 -6.00 20.47
CA ALA A 219 5.98 -5.44 21.43
C ALA A 219 5.61 -4.02 21.90
N LEU A 220 4.95 -3.22 21.05
CA LEU A 220 4.34 -1.95 21.46
C LEU A 220 3.18 -2.17 22.43
N GLY A 221 2.59 -3.36 22.44
CA GLY A 221 1.53 -3.79 23.36
C GLY A 221 0.13 -3.66 22.79
N LEU A 222 -0.03 -3.72 21.46
CA LEU A 222 -1.35 -3.79 20.84
C LEU A 222 -2.04 -5.10 21.24
N SER A 223 -3.37 -5.05 21.38
CA SER A 223 -4.18 -6.26 21.51
C SER A 223 -4.13 -7.13 20.24
N ASN A 224 -4.51 -8.41 20.35
CA ASN A 224 -4.64 -9.29 19.18
C ASN A 224 -5.50 -8.66 18.06
N ASN A 225 -6.62 -8.04 18.43
CA ASN A 225 -7.46 -7.33 17.47
C ASN A 225 -6.76 -6.08 16.90
N GLY A 226 -6.03 -5.33 17.73
CA GLY A 226 -5.24 -4.18 17.28
C GLY A 226 -4.18 -4.56 16.24
N VAL A 227 -3.49 -5.68 16.44
CA VAL A 227 -2.54 -6.22 15.45
C VAL A 227 -3.26 -6.60 14.16
N ALA A 228 -4.41 -7.27 14.22
CA ALA A 228 -5.20 -7.62 13.03
C ALA A 228 -5.68 -6.38 12.24
N VAL A 229 -6.09 -5.32 12.93
CA VAL A 229 -6.44 -4.02 12.32
C VAL A 229 -5.25 -3.41 11.58
N VAL A 230 -4.10 -3.38 12.26
CA VAL A 230 -2.87 -2.84 11.71
C VAL A 230 -2.43 -3.63 10.48
N MET A 231 -2.49 -4.95 10.55
CA MET A 231 -2.23 -5.84 9.42
C MET A 231 -3.14 -5.54 8.22
N LEU A 232 -4.44 -5.33 8.43
CA LEU A 232 -5.34 -4.92 7.36
C LEU A 232 -4.91 -3.59 6.73
N GLY A 233 -4.49 -2.62 7.54
CA GLY A 233 -3.96 -1.36 7.04
C GLY A 233 -2.72 -1.54 6.17
N TYR A 234 -1.74 -2.31 6.63
CA TYR A 234 -0.53 -2.62 5.87
C TYR A 234 -0.83 -3.42 4.60
N PHE A 235 -1.70 -4.42 4.70
CA PHE A 235 -2.14 -5.23 3.57
C PHE A 235 -2.85 -4.38 2.52
N PHE A 236 -3.73 -3.46 2.93
CA PHE A 236 -4.42 -2.57 2.01
C PHE A 236 -3.44 -1.69 1.23
N VAL A 237 -2.41 -1.14 1.89
CA VAL A 237 -1.36 -0.36 1.23
C VAL A 237 -0.47 -1.23 0.35
N SER A 238 -0.18 -2.47 0.76
CA SER A 238 0.69 -3.36 -0.01
C SER A 238 -0.02 -4.06 -1.15
N ALA A 239 -1.32 -4.31 -1.11
CA ALA A 239 -2.05 -5.11 -2.11
C ALA A 239 -2.75 -4.25 -3.18
N LEU A 240 -3.14 -3.01 -2.84
CA LEU A 240 -3.84 -2.13 -3.78
C LEU A 240 -3.00 -1.69 -4.97
N PRO A 241 -1.72 -1.28 -4.82
CA PRO A 241 -0.88 -0.95 -5.96
C PRO A 241 -0.80 -2.12 -6.95
N PHE A 242 -0.58 -3.35 -6.48
CA PHE A 242 -0.47 -4.51 -7.39
C PHE A 242 -1.79 -4.88 -8.08
N THR A 243 -2.95 -4.62 -7.46
CA THR A 243 -4.25 -5.05 -8.00
C THR A 243 -4.97 -3.97 -8.82
N THR A 244 -4.79 -2.69 -8.47
CA THR A 244 -5.41 -1.56 -9.19
C THR A 244 -4.48 -0.95 -10.24
N GLU A 245 -3.17 -1.09 -10.07
CA GLU A 245 -2.16 -0.85 -11.08
C GLU A 245 -1.83 -2.23 -11.66
N VAL A 246 -2.61 -2.68 -12.66
CA VAL A 246 -2.32 -3.94 -13.35
C VAL A 246 -0.94 -3.83 -14.00
N GLY A 247 0.05 -4.33 -13.27
CA GLY A 247 1.45 -4.31 -13.61
C GLY A 247 2.20 -4.82 -12.39
N GLU A 248 2.96 -5.89 -12.56
CA GLU A 248 4.11 -6.15 -11.70
C GLU A 248 4.81 -4.83 -11.35
N GLN A 249 5.45 -4.70 -10.19
CA GLN A 249 6.69 -3.90 -10.18
C GLN A 249 7.72 -4.81 -10.82
N PRO A 250 7.84 -4.83 -12.16
CA PRO A 250 8.77 -5.71 -12.82
C PRO A 250 10.17 -5.27 -12.38
N ASP A 251 11.13 -6.19 -12.39
CA ASP A 251 12.51 -5.85 -12.08
C ASP A 251 12.89 -4.57 -12.85
N ILE A 252 13.19 -3.51 -12.09
CA ILE A 252 13.45 -2.18 -12.65
C ILE A 252 14.54 -2.26 -13.72
N LYS A 253 15.44 -3.25 -13.64
CA LYS A 253 16.49 -3.51 -14.63
C LYS A 253 16.00 -4.16 -15.92
N VAL A 254 14.90 -4.89 -15.89
CA VAL A 254 14.24 -5.48 -17.07
C VAL A 254 13.35 -4.43 -17.74
N LEU A 255 12.56 -3.69 -16.95
CA LEU A 255 11.78 -2.54 -17.45
C LEU A 255 12.68 -1.48 -18.09
N MET A 256 13.79 -1.10 -17.45
CA MET A 256 14.74 -0.13 -18.00
C MET A 256 15.33 -0.51 -19.37
N LYS A 257 15.20 -1.78 -19.78
CA LYS A 257 15.66 -2.25 -21.10
C LYS A 257 14.59 -2.14 -22.19
N ASP A 258 13.32 -1.97 -21.84
CA ASP A 258 12.23 -1.76 -22.80
C ASP A 258 11.62 -0.36 -22.62
N PRO A 259 12.10 0.64 -23.39
CA PRO A 259 11.58 2.00 -23.35
C PRO A 259 10.08 2.09 -23.64
N LEU A 260 9.54 1.22 -24.50
CA LEU A 260 8.14 1.26 -24.91
C LEU A 260 7.23 0.75 -23.78
N LEU A 261 7.60 -0.34 -23.13
CA LEU A 261 6.86 -0.86 -21.98
C LEU A 261 6.83 0.15 -20.83
N ASN A 262 7.96 0.80 -20.53
CA ASN A 262 8.02 1.90 -19.57
C ASN A 262 7.06 3.04 -19.95
N SER A 263 7.06 3.43 -21.22
CA SER A 263 6.24 4.54 -21.68
C SER A 263 4.74 4.22 -21.61
N ILE A 264 4.33 3.00 -21.95
CA ILE A 264 2.94 2.52 -21.76
C ILE A 264 2.57 2.49 -20.28
N TYR A 265 3.46 2.01 -19.42
CA TYR A 265 3.25 1.96 -17.98
C TYR A 265 3.06 3.36 -17.39
N TYR A 266 3.99 4.29 -17.65
CA TYR A 266 3.89 5.66 -17.17
C TYR A 266 2.68 6.41 -17.72
N GLU A 267 2.29 6.18 -18.98
CA GLU A 267 1.09 6.77 -19.55
C GLU A 267 -0.19 6.23 -18.91
N THR A 268 -0.22 4.92 -18.61
CA THR A 268 -1.31 4.32 -17.84
C THR A 268 -1.41 4.93 -16.45
N LEU A 269 -0.29 5.06 -15.73
CA LEU A 269 -0.28 5.68 -14.40
C LEU A 269 -0.77 7.14 -14.45
N ARG A 270 -0.28 7.94 -15.41
CA ARG A 270 -0.70 9.34 -15.59
C ARG A 270 -2.21 9.47 -15.75
N LEU A 271 -2.83 8.57 -16.52
CA LEU A 271 -4.26 8.62 -16.85
C LEU A 271 -5.16 8.01 -15.77
N ARG A 272 -4.67 7.00 -15.03
CA ARG A 272 -5.51 6.14 -14.19
C ARG A 272 -5.26 6.29 -12.69
N VAL A 273 -4.11 6.81 -12.26
CA VAL A 273 -3.80 6.96 -10.83
C VAL A 273 -4.34 8.28 -10.30
N ALA A 274 -5.41 8.18 -9.51
CA ALA A 274 -6.09 9.30 -8.85
C ALA A 274 -5.61 9.56 -7.40
N SER A 275 -4.34 9.27 -7.11
CA SER A 275 -3.81 9.41 -5.75
C SER A 275 -3.80 10.87 -5.29
N THR A 276 -4.27 11.08 -4.06
CA THR A 276 -4.27 12.39 -3.40
C THR A 276 -3.26 12.39 -2.27
N VAL A 277 -2.36 13.37 -2.28
CA VAL A 277 -1.35 13.55 -1.25
C VAL A 277 -1.82 14.65 -0.31
N GLY A 278 -2.12 14.26 0.93
CA GLY A 278 -2.51 15.18 2.00
C GLY A 278 -1.38 15.51 2.95
N ARG A 279 -1.30 16.77 3.39
CA ARG A 279 -0.41 17.24 4.46
C ARG A 279 -1.15 18.18 5.40
N THR A 280 -0.87 18.07 6.69
CA THR A 280 -1.32 19.02 7.72
C THR A 280 -0.11 19.64 8.39
N SER A 281 -0.17 20.94 8.61
CA SER A 281 0.87 21.67 9.35
C SER A 281 0.70 21.52 10.86
N LEU A 282 1.81 21.31 11.57
CA LEU A 282 1.85 21.29 13.03
C LEU A 282 1.86 22.71 13.62
N ASP A 283 2.21 23.71 12.81
CA ASP A 283 2.28 25.12 13.19
C ASP A 283 1.64 26.05 12.13
N ASP A 284 1.48 27.34 12.46
CA ASP A 284 0.90 28.36 11.58
C ASP A 284 1.92 28.94 10.56
N GLN A 285 3.08 28.29 10.38
CA GLN A 285 4.16 28.82 9.54
C GLN A 285 4.10 28.30 8.09
N LEU A 286 3.14 27.43 7.75
CA LEU A 286 2.99 26.93 6.38
C LEU A 286 2.50 28.05 5.45
N CYS A 287 3.31 28.36 4.44
CA CYS A 287 3.00 29.32 3.40
C CYS A 287 3.15 28.65 2.02
N LEU A 288 2.05 28.60 1.26
CA LEU A 288 2.02 28.04 -0.10
C LEU A 288 2.38 29.11 -1.15
N ALA A 289 2.67 28.67 -2.37
CA ALA A 289 2.98 29.58 -3.47
C ALA A 289 1.85 30.60 -3.70
N GLY A 290 2.21 31.87 -3.87
CA GLY A 290 1.23 32.97 -3.94
C GLY A 290 0.94 33.64 -2.59
N GLY A 291 1.63 33.25 -1.51
CA GLY A 291 1.53 33.93 -0.20
C GLY A 291 0.39 33.42 0.69
N TRP A 292 -0.20 32.28 0.35
CA TRP A 292 -1.31 31.69 1.11
C TRP A 292 -0.81 31.08 2.40
N LYS A 293 -1.21 31.66 3.53
CA LYS A 293 -0.91 31.14 4.87
C LYS A 293 -1.96 30.10 5.26
N VAL A 294 -1.50 28.94 5.72
CA VAL A 294 -2.35 27.84 6.18
C VAL A 294 -2.22 27.69 7.68
N LYS A 295 -3.35 27.59 8.39
CA LYS A 295 -3.36 27.40 9.84
C LYS A 295 -2.92 25.98 10.22
N ALA A 296 -2.34 25.84 11.40
CA ALA A 296 -2.07 24.56 12.04
C ALA A 296 -3.34 23.71 12.10
N GLY A 297 -3.20 22.40 11.86
CA GLY A 297 -4.32 21.45 11.87
C GLY A 297 -5.23 21.48 10.64
N VAL A 298 -5.06 22.44 9.72
CA VAL A 298 -5.85 22.49 8.47
C VAL A 298 -5.19 21.60 7.41
N PRO A 299 -5.91 20.60 6.87
CA PRO A 299 -5.34 19.71 5.85
C PRO A 299 -5.28 20.39 4.48
N VAL A 300 -4.16 20.20 3.80
CA VAL A 300 -3.94 20.60 2.40
C VAL A 300 -3.82 19.33 1.56
N MET A 301 -4.62 19.24 0.50
CA MET A 301 -4.69 18.09 -0.39
C MET A 301 -4.21 18.47 -1.79
N PHE A 302 -3.41 17.62 -2.41
CA PHE A 302 -3.01 17.73 -3.81
C PHE A 302 -3.37 16.46 -4.58
N THR A 303 -4.05 16.62 -5.71
CA THR A 303 -4.46 15.50 -6.57
C THR A 303 -3.52 15.42 -7.78
N GLY A 304 -2.64 14.41 -7.80
CA GLY A 304 -1.68 14.22 -8.90
C GLY A 304 -2.35 14.03 -10.26
N TRP A 305 -3.54 13.45 -10.28
CA TRP A 305 -4.32 13.18 -11.49
C TRP A 305 -4.74 14.45 -12.25
N LEU A 306 -5.14 15.52 -11.55
CA LEU A 306 -5.44 16.79 -12.20
C LEU A 306 -4.21 17.36 -12.91
N ALA A 307 -3.03 17.23 -12.30
CA ALA A 307 -1.77 17.61 -12.95
C ALA A 307 -1.41 16.66 -14.10
N GLY A 308 -1.73 15.36 -13.97
CA GLY A 308 -1.57 14.37 -15.04
C GLY A 308 -2.43 14.65 -16.26
N LEU A 309 -3.58 15.30 -16.09
CA LEU A 309 -4.51 15.69 -17.16
C LEU A 309 -4.31 17.13 -17.65
N ASP A 310 -3.36 17.89 -17.09
CA ASP A 310 -3.11 19.28 -17.49
C ASP A 310 -2.56 19.36 -18.93
N GLU A 311 -3.45 19.72 -19.85
CA GLU A 311 -3.13 19.88 -21.26
C GLU A 311 -1.97 20.88 -21.49
N SER A 312 -1.84 21.92 -20.68
CA SER A 312 -0.74 22.90 -20.82
C SER A 312 0.63 22.30 -20.53
N CYS A 313 0.67 21.21 -19.75
CA CYS A 313 1.89 20.48 -19.41
C CYS A 313 2.17 19.32 -20.37
N TRP A 314 1.13 18.58 -20.77
CA TRP A 314 1.29 17.31 -21.50
C TRP A 314 1.08 17.45 -23.03
N ASN A 315 0.81 18.65 -23.54
CA ASN A 315 0.71 18.95 -24.97
C ASN A 315 2.07 19.25 -25.64
N THR A 316 2.68 18.23 -26.26
CA THR A 316 3.72 18.44 -27.29
C THR A 316 3.66 17.36 -28.39
N GLY A 317 2.54 17.27 -29.11
CA GLY A 317 2.44 16.55 -30.38
C GLY A 317 1.98 17.49 -31.47
N SER A 318 2.85 17.82 -32.42
CA SER A 318 2.55 18.73 -33.53
C SER A 318 1.49 18.12 -34.46
N GLY A 319 0.35 18.82 -34.59
CA GLY A 319 -0.47 18.79 -35.81
C GLY A 319 -1.44 17.63 -35.99
N SER A 320 -2.38 17.42 -35.08
CA SER A 320 -3.78 17.07 -35.42
C SER A 320 -4.63 17.02 -34.15
N ALA A 321 -5.78 17.69 -34.19
CA ALA A 321 -6.65 17.93 -33.03
C ALA A 321 -7.36 16.66 -32.49
N GLN A 322 -6.97 15.46 -32.91
CA GLN A 322 -7.61 14.20 -32.52
C GLN A 322 -6.85 13.39 -31.47
N TRP A 323 -5.64 13.79 -31.07
CA TRP A 323 -4.81 13.05 -30.09
C TRP A 323 -4.80 13.63 -28.67
N GLN A 324 -5.75 14.54 -28.38
CA GLN A 324 -5.64 15.49 -27.28
C GLN A 324 -6.06 14.93 -25.91
N ALA A 325 -6.82 13.82 -25.89
CA ALA A 325 -7.22 13.09 -24.67
C ALA A 325 -6.87 11.59 -24.70
N SER A 326 -6.11 11.14 -25.71
CA SER A 326 -5.81 9.73 -25.92
C SER A 326 -4.48 9.31 -25.29
N ALA A 327 -4.45 8.06 -24.80
CA ALA A 327 -3.22 7.43 -24.34
C ALA A 327 -2.21 7.35 -25.49
N SER A 328 -1.00 7.85 -25.28
CA SER A 328 0.10 7.73 -26.24
C SER A 328 1.21 6.85 -25.64
N SER A 329 1.38 5.66 -26.23
CA SER A 329 2.44 4.72 -25.84
C SER A 329 3.84 5.27 -26.06
N GLY A 330 4.03 6.31 -26.89
CA GLY A 330 5.33 6.93 -27.16
C GLY A 330 5.65 8.15 -26.31
N ARG A 331 4.76 8.59 -25.41
CA ARG A 331 4.88 9.89 -24.73
C ARG A 331 6.14 10.05 -23.87
N PHE A 332 6.62 8.97 -23.26
CA PHE A 332 7.80 8.96 -22.40
C PHE A 332 9.05 8.42 -23.11
N LEU A 333 9.01 8.28 -24.44
CA LEU A 333 10.18 7.94 -25.24
C LEU A 333 11.03 9.21 -25.48
N GLY A 334 12.35 9.09 -25.35
CA GLY A 334 13.28 10.14 -25.78
C GLY A 334 13.24 10.32 -27.29
N ARG A 335 13.58 11.52 -27.79
CA ARG A 335 13.58 11.89 -29.23
C ARG A 335 14.46 11.00 -30.13
N GLU A 336 15.28 10.12 -29.58
CA GLU A 336 16.18 9.22 -30.33
C GLU A 336 15.57 7.83 -30.61
N VAL A 337 14.35 7.55 -30.15
CA VAL A 337 13.67 6.23 -30.28
C VAL A 337 12.38 6.32 -31.11
N SER A 338 12.12 7.46 -31.75
CA SER A 338 10.93 7.69 -32.59
C SER A 338 11.18 7.45 -34.08
#